data_AF-A0A2M8F9R5-F1
#
_entry.id   AF-A0A2M8F9R5-F1
#
_cell.length_a   1.000
_cell.length_b   1.000
_cell.length_c   1.000
_cell.angle_alpha   90.00
_cell.angle_beta   90.00
_cell.angle_gamma   90.00
#
_symmetry.space_group_name_H-M   'P 1'
#
loop_
_entity.id
_entity.type
_entity.pdbx_description
1 polymer ?
#
loop_
_entity_poly.entity_id
_entity_poly.type
_entity_poly.pdbx_seq_one_letter_code
_entity_poly.pdbx_strand_id
1 'polypeptide(L)'
;MLGGKIIRGDGIGRTLGYPTANINIDPEKVHFDAGVYAARATLLGTVYKAALVIMQHPWKVEAHLLDYTGDDIYGQDIQFEPVQRVSTLERYDTMDELKRKIAKDIALVREVFEDQIENIDRDDHAI
;
A
#
# COMPACT_ATOMS: atom_id res chain seq x y z
N MET A 1 -0.85 12.38 6.06
CA MET A 1 -0.62 11.07 6.72
C MET A 1 -1.97 10.47 7.06
N LEU A 2 -2.10 9.15 6.92
CA LEU A 2 -3.26 8.39 7.42
C LEU A 2 -2.74 7.26 8.32
N GLY A 3 -3.54 6.73 9.22
CA GLY A 3 -3.08 5.65 10.09
C GLY A 3 -4.20 5.03 10.89
N GLY A 4 -3.96 3.82 11.37
CA GLY A 4 -4.95 3.04 12.09
C GLY A 4 -4.39 1.73 12.59
N LYS A 5 -5.27 0.92 13.16
CA LYS A 5 -4.91 -0.39 13.73
C LYS A 5 -5.00 -1.48 12.66
N ILE A 6 -3.99 -2.33 12.58
CA ILE A 6 -4.02 -3.48 11.68
C ILE A 6 -4.98 -4.55 12.23
N ILE A 7 -5.94 -4.95 11.40
CA ILE A 7 -6.98 -5.93 11.71
C ILE A 7 -6.95 -7.10 10.72
N ARG A 8 -7.58 -8.21 11.12
CA ARG A 8 -7.77 -9.36 10.25
C ARG A 8 -8.82 -9.03 9.17
N GLY A 9 -8.48 -9.31 7.92
CA GLY A 9 -9.42 -9.28 6.80
C GLY A 9 -9.73 -10.68 6.29
N ASP A 10 -10.27 -10.77 5.07
CA ASP A 10 -10.69 -12.02 4.43
C ASP A 10 -9.52 -12.88 3.94
N GLY A 11 -8.29 -12.37 3.97
CA GLY A 11 -7.07 -13.11 3.64
C GLY A 11 -6.88 -13.44 2.16
N ILE A 12 -7.68 -12.86 1.25
CA ILE A 12 -7.63 -13.10 -0.19
C ILE A 12 -6.23 -12.79 -0.77
N GLY A 13 -5.63 -11.67 -0.37
CA GLY A 13 -4.28 -11.32 -0.83
C GLY A 13 -3.26 -12.43 -0.53
N ARG A 14 -3.35 -13.05 0.65
CA ARG A 14 -2.45 -14.13 1.06
C ARG A 14 -2.57 -15.36 0.15
N THR A 15 -3.78 -15.73 -0.27
CA THR A 15 -3.98 -16.89 -1.17
C THR A 15 -3.42 -16.63 -2.58
N LEU A 16 -3.31 -15.36 -2.98
CA LEU A 16 -2.74 -14.94 -4.26
C LEU A 16 -1.21 -14.69 -4.21
N GLY A 17 -0.59 -14.79 -3.03
CA GLY A 17 0.83 -14.52 -2.82
C GLY A 17 1.17 -13.07 -2.47
N TYR A 18 0.17 -12.23 -2.23
CA TYR A 18 0.29 -10.80 -1.92
C TYR A 18 -0.45 -10.47 -0.62
N PRO A 19 0.08 -10.87 0.56
CA PRO A 19 -0.61 -10.67 1.83
C PRO A 19 -0.86 -9.18 2.08
N THR A 20 -2.12 -8.82 2.36
CA THR A 20 -2.52 -7.46 2.73
C THR A 20 -2.92 -7.39 4.20
N ALA A 21 -2.59 -6.26 4.83
CA ALA A 21 -3.09 -5.87 6.14
C ALA A 21 -4.31 -4.97 5.95
N ASN A 22 -5.43 -5.32 6.58
CA ASN A 22 -6.61 -4.46 6.63
C ASN A 22 -6.43 -3.44 7.75
N ILE A 23 -6.78 -2.18 7.49
CA ILE A 23 -6.55 -1.07 8.43
C ILE A 23 -7.90 -0.60 8.96
N ASN A 24 -8.09 -0.72 10.28
CA ASN A 24 -9.20 -0.06 10.96
C ASN A 24 -8.84 1.42 11.11
N ILE A 25 -9.42 2.23 10.25
CA ILE A 25 -9.24 3.67 10.19
C ILE A 25 -10.59 4.36 10.23
N ASP A 26 -10.61 5.52 10.87
CA ASP A 26 -11.74 6.44 10.83
C ASP A 26 -11.90 6.99 9.39
N PRO A 27 -13.00 6.70 8.69
CA PRO A 27 -13.21 7.15 7.31
C PRO A 27 -13.16 8.67 7.15
N GLU A 28 -13.51 9.44 8.18
CA GLU A 28 -13.48 10.90 8.14
C GLU A 28 -12.05 11.46 8.01
N LYS A 29 -11.04 10.65 8.35
CA LYS A 29 -9.61 11.00 8.24
C LYS A 29 -9.00 10.62 6.91
N VAL A 30 -9.75 9.99 6.02
CA VAL A 30 -9.27 9.56 4.70
C VAL A 30 -9.62 10.62 3.66
N HIS A 31 -8.68 11.52 3.40
CA HIS A 31 -8.83 12.58 2.40
C HIS A 31 -8.20 12.22 1.04
N PHE A 32 -8.24 10.94 0.68
CA PHE A 32 -7.69 10.41 -0.57
C PHE A 32 -8.78 9.73 -1.40
N ASP A 33 -8.68 9.87 -2.73
CA ASP A 33 -9.57 9.18 -3.66
C ASP A 33 -9.40 7.66 -3.61
N ALA A 34 -10.41 6.93 -4.09
CA ALA A 34 -10.32 5.49 -4.23
C ALA A 34 -9.21 5.10 -5.23
N GLY A 35 -8.32 4.18 -4.88
CA GLY A 35 -7.24 3.77 -5.77
C GLY A 35 -6.14 3.01 -5.08
N VAL A 36 -5.08 2.73 -5.83
CA VAL A 36 -3.84 2.14 -5.32
C VAL A 36 -2.75 3.22 -5.32
N TYR A 37 -2.06 3.33 -4.20
CA TYR A 37 -1.04 4.33 -3.94
C TYR A 37 0.27 3.65 -3.58
N ALA A 38 1.37 4.18 -4.12
CA ALA A 38 2.69 4.01 -3.52
C ALA A 38 2.73 4.82 -2.23
N ALA A 39 3.09 4.20 -1.11
CA ALA A 39 3.14 4.85 0.19
C ALA A 39 4.38 4.43 0.99
N ARG A 40 4.87 5.31 1.85
CA ARG A 40 5.75 4.92 2.96
C ARG A 40 4.87 4.51 4.14
N ALA A 41 5.20 3.39 4.77
CA ALA A 41 4.45 2.82 5.87
C ALA A 41 5.35 2.68 7.11
N THR A 42 5.02 3.38 8.18
CA THR A 42 5.74 3.30 9.44
C THR A 42 5.05 2.30 10.36
N LEU A 43 5.72 1.18 10.61
CA LEU A 43 5.26 0.09 11.47
C LEU A 43 6.34 -0.19 12.52
N LEU A 44 5.98 -0.09 13.80
CA LEU A 44 6.90 -0.34 14.92
C LEU A 44 8.23 0.43 14.79
N GLY A 45 8.15 1.69 14.35
CA GLY A 45 9.32 2.57 14.15
C GLY A 45 10.15 2.27 12.90
N THR A 46 9.81 1.23 12.12
CA THR A 46 10.48 0.89 10.86
C THR A 46 9.65 1.38 9.68
N VAL A 47 10.32 1.99 8.69
CA VAL A 47 9.67 2.48 7.47
C VAL A 47 9.77 1.43 6.37
N TYR A 48 8.63 1.09 5.77
CA TYR A 48 8.51 0.18 4.64
C TYR A 48 7.94 0.93 3.43
N LYS A 49 8.20 0.42 2.23
CA LYS A 49 7.43 0.77 1.04
C LYS A 49 6.14 -0.05 1.04
N ALA A 50 5.05 0.52 0.58
CA ALA A 50 3.76 -0.15 0.60
C ALA A 50 2.92 0.17 -0.64
N ALA A 51 2.17 -0.83 -1.11
CA ALA A 51 1.01 -0.61 -1.96
C ALA A 51 -0.21 -0.42 -1.05
N LEU A 52 -0.74 0.80 -0.99
CA LEU A 52 -1.88 1.19 -0.18
C LEU A 52 -3.13 1.27 -1.06
N VAL A 53 -4.13 0.46 -0.76
CA VAL A 53 -5.42 0.41 -1.44
C VAL A 53 -6.45 1.16 -0.60
N ILE A 54 -7.14 2.11 -1.22
CA ILE A 54 -8.22 2.89 -0.60
C ILE A 54 -9.50 2.66 -1.40
N MET A 55 -10.56 2.22 -0.73
CA MET A 55 -11.92 2.04 -1.25
C MET A 55 -12.86 2.95 -0.47
N GLN A 56 -13.81 3.60 -1.14
CA GLN A 56 -14.74 4.56 -0.50
C GLN A 56 -16.14 3.98 -0.24
N HIS A 57 -16.53 2.88 -0.90
CA HIS A 57 -17.89 2.33 -0.82
C HIS A 57 -17.93 0.78 -0.96
N PRO A 58 -17.89 0.02 0.15
CA PRO A 58 -17.69 0.48 1.53
C PRO A 58 -16.27 1.02 1.76
N TRP A 59 -16.11 1.82 2.80
CA TRP A 59 -14.80 2.31 3.22
C TRP A 59 -13.91 1.15 3.66
N LYS A 60 -12.80 0.93 2.95
CA LYS A 60 -11.77 -0.05 3.29
C LYS A 60 -10.41 0.51 2.93
N VAL A 61 -9.46 0.32 3.82
CA VAL A 61 -8.04 0.59 3.57
C VAL A 61 -7.26 -0.70 3.78
N GLU A 62 -6.48 -1.08 2.78
CA GLU A 62 -5.63 -2.27 2.82
C GLU A 62 -4.22 -1.89 2.39
N ALA A 63 -3.21 -2.55 2.96
CA ALA A 63 -1.83 -2.30 2.60
C ALA A 63 -1.06 -3.60 2.40
N HIS A 64 -0.32 -3.70 1.30
CA HIS A 64 0.73 -4.69 1.12
C HIS A 64 2.07 -4.02 1.41
N LEU A 65 2.75 -4.44 2.49
CA LEU A 65 4.10 -3.98 2.81
C LEU A 65 5.10 -4.73 1.93
N LEU A 66 5.80 -3.99 1.08
CA LEU A 66 6.80 -4.57 0.19
C LEU A 66 7.95 -5.11 1.03
N ASP A 67 8.39 -6.33 0.67
CA ASP A 67 9.55 -7.01 1.25
C ASP A 67 9.45 -7.30 2.77
N TYR A 68 8.26 -7.12 3.36
CA TYR A 68 7.99 -7.49 4.74
C TYR A 68 7.95 -9.01 4.91
N THR A 69 8.82 -9.53 5.78
CA THR A 69 8.97 -10.96 6.06
C THR A 69 8.86 -11.29 7.55
N GLY A 70 8.44 -10.32 8.38
CA GLY A 70 8.30 -10.49 9.82
C GLY A 70 7.04 -11.27 10.23
N ASP A 71 6.84 -11.33 11.56
CA ASP A 71 5.73 -12.03 12.20
C ASP A 71 4.36 -11.39 11.95
N ASP A 72 3.32 -11.94 12.59
CA ASP A 72 1.97 -11.40 12.55
C ASP A 72 1.90 -10.01 13.21
N ILE A 73 1.36 -9.03 12.48
CA ILE A 73 1.29 -7.60 12.87
C ILE A 73 -0.11 -7.16 13.28
N TYR A 74 -1.08 -8.07 13.42
CA TYR A 74 -2.41 -7.69 13.90
C TYR A 74 -2.37 -7.01 15.27
N GLY A 75 -3.23 -6.02 15.46
CA GLY A 75 -3.32 -5.21 16.67
C GLY A 75 -2.33 -4.05 16.73
N GLN A 76 -1.27 -4.07 15.92
CA GLN A 76 -0.30 -3.00 15.84
C GLN A 76 -0.87 -1.77 15.13
N ASP A 77 -0.38 -0.60 15.51
CA ASP A 77 -0.68 0.65 14.82
C ASP A 77 0.31 0.87 13.67
N ILE A 78 -0.21 1.37 12.56
CA ILE A 78 0.57 1.67 11.36
C ILE A 78 0.18 3.04 10.82
N GLN A 79 1.16 3.77 10.33
CA GLN A 79 0.96 5.06 9.69
C GLN A 79 1.44 5.01 8.25
N PHE A 80 0.75 5.73 7.37
CA PHE A 80 1.07 5.82 5.95
C PHE A 80 1.23 7.27 5.52
N GLU A 81 2.21 7.46 4.66
CA GLU A 81 2.45 8.63 3.85
C GLU A 81 2.27 8.24 2.38
N PRO A 82 1.08 8.46 1.79
CA PRO A 82 0.88 8.27 0.36
C PRO A 82 1.78 9.21 -0.41
N VAL A 83 2.50 8.66 -1.38
CA VAL A 83 3.45 9.38 -2.24
C VAL A 83 2.81 9.68 -3.59
N GLN A 84 2.25 8.65 -4.24
CA GLN A 84 1.68 8.79 -5.57
C GLN A 84 0.57 7.75 -5.80
N ARG A 85 -0.52 8.16 -6.46
CA ARG A 85 -1.53 7.23 -6.96
C ARG A 85 -1.00 6.53 -8.21
N VAL A 86 -0.88 5.22 -8.19
CA VAL A 86 -0.34 4.42 -9.32
C VAL A 86 -1.45 3.79 -10.16
N SER A 87 -2.65 3.61 -9.59
CA SER A 87 -3.76 3.00 -10.33
C SER A 87 -5.14 3.33 -9.75
N THR A 88 -6.16 3.18 -10.59
CA THR A 88 -7.57 3.17 -10.20
C THR A 88 -7.98 1.77 -9.73
N LEU A 89 -9.12 1.70 -9.03
CA LEU A 89 -9.73 0.41 -8.71
C LEU A 89 -10.54 -0.10 -9.90
N GLU A 90 -10.49 -1.40 -10.13
CA GLU A 90 -11.21 -2.09 -11.20
C GLU A 90 -11.82 -3.38 -10.63
N ARG A 91 -12.92 -3.83 -11.24
CA ARG A 91 -13.53 -5.12 -10.93
C ARG A 91 -12.97 -6.17 -11.88
N TYR A 92 -12.75 -7.38 -11.37
CA TYR A 92 -12.26 -8.51 -12.14
C TYR A 92 -13.20 -9.69 -11.97
N ASP A 93 -13.41 -10.41 -13.07
CA ASP A 93 -14.33 -11.55 -13.11
C ASP A 93 -13.62 -12.86 -12.73
N THR A 94 -12.28 -12.85 -12.73
CA THR A 94 -11.46 -14.02 -12.42
C THR A 94 -10.33 -13.71 -11.43
N MET A 95 -9.90 -14.75 -10.70
CA MET A 95 -8.76 -14.63 -9.77
C MET A 95 -7.43 -14.39 -10.47
N ASP A 96 -7.25 -14.90 -11.69
CA ASP A 96 -6.03 -14.68 -12.46
C ASP A 96 -5.91 -13.22 -12.94
N GLU A 97 -7.01 -12.59 -13.33
CA GLU A 97 -7.03 -11.16 -13.66
C GLU A 97 -6.67 -10.30 -12.45
N LEU A 98 -7.31 -10.57 -11.30
CA LEU A 98 -7.00 -9.89 -10.05
C LEU A 98 -5.52 -10.06 -9.68
N LYS A 99 -4.97 -11.28 -9.79
CA LYS A 99 -3.56 -11.55 -9.50
C LYS A 99 -2.62 -10.76 -10.42
N ARG A 100 -2.92 -10.72 -11.72
CA ARG A 100 -2.13 -9.93 -12.69
C ARG A 100 -2.19 -8.43 -12.37
N LYS A 101 -3.35 -7.93 -11.97
CA LYS A 101 -3.48 -6.53 -11.55
C LYS A 101 -2.61 -6.22 -10.33
N ILE A 102 -2.70 -7.03 -9.28
CA ILE A 102 -1.91 -6.83 -8.06
C ILE A 102 -0.42 -6.84 -8.37
N ALA A 103 0.04 -7.80 -9.20
CA ALA A 103 1.43 -7.87 -9.64
C ALA A 103 1.88 -6.58 -10.36
N LYS A 104 1.04 -6.07 -11.28
CA LYS A 104 1.30 -4.83 -12.01
C LYS A 104 1.34 -3.63 -11.07
N ASP A 105 0.40 -3.53 -10.14
CA ASP A 105 0.36 -2.41 -9.18
C ASP A 105 1.60 -2.40 -8.28
N ILE A 106 2.05 -3.57 -7.81
CA ILE A 106 3.27 -3.67 -7.01
C ILE A 106 4.50 -3.26 -7.82
N ALA A 107 4.58 -3.62 -9.11
CA ALA A 107 5.66 -3.18 -9.98
C ALA A 107 5.68 -1.65 -10.11
N LEU A 108 4.53 -1.03 -10.40
CA LEU A 108 4.40 0.44 -10.46
C LEU A 108 4.78 1.11 -9.13
N VAL A 109 4.38 0.53 -7.99
CA VAL A 109 4.79 1.04 -6.67
C VAL A 109 6.30 1.00 -6.50
N ARG A 110 6.98 -0.06 -6.95
CA ARG A 110 8.44 -0.14 -6.91
C ARG A 110 9.10 0.94 -7.76
N GLU A 111 8.62 1.11 -9.00
CA GLU A 111 9.10 2.15 -9.93
C GLU A 111 9.04 3.55 -9.31
N VAL A 112 7.92 3.91 -8.64
CA VAL A 112 7.80 5.20 -7.94
C VAL A 112 8.95 5.44 -6.96
N PHE A 113 9.43 4.40 -6.28
CA PHE A 113 10.52 4.53 -5.30
C PHE A 113 11.92 4.30 -5.88
N GLU A 114 12.05 3.85 -7.12
CA GLU A 114 13.31 3.78 -7.86
C GLU A 114 13.62 5.15 -8.48
N ASP A 115 12.62 5.78 -9.14
CA ASP A 115 12.74 7.13 -9.71
C ASP A 115 13.08 8.19 -8.65
N GLN A 116 12.66 7.99 -7.39
CA GLN A 116 12.98 8.91 -6.30
C GLN A 116 14.43 8.78 -5.81
N ILE A 117 15.07 7.63 -5.96
CA ILE A 117 16.50 7.46 -5.65
C ILE A 117 17.32 8.20 -6.72
N GLU A 118 16.97 8.02 -7.99
CA GLU A 118 17.68 8.69 -9.10
C GLU A 118 17.56 10.23 -9.07
N ASN A 119 16.44 10.76 -8.56
CA ASN A 119 16.27 12.21 -8.44
C ASN A 119 17.02 12.81 -7.23
N ILE A 120 17.13 12.07 -6.12
CA ILE A 120 17.96 12.51 -4.98
C ILE A 120 19.44 12.57 -5.38
N ASP A 121 19.93 11.58 -6.12
CA ASP A 121 21.34 11.53 -6.55
C ASP A 121 21.69 12.63 -7.59
N ARG A 122 20.71 13.16 -8.34
CA ARG A 122 20.91 14.25 -9.31
C ARG A 122 20.95 15.64 -8.67
N ASP A 123 20.21 15.85 -7.58
CA ASP A 123 20.19 17.15 -6.90
C ASP A 123 21.49 17.40 -6.09
N ASP A 124 22.22 16.36 -5.72
CA ASP A 124 23.51 16.46 -5.00
C ASP A 124 24.72 16.83 -5.89
N HIS A 125 24.55 16.89 -7.22
CA HIS A 125 25.63 17.24 -8.16
C HIS A 125 25.48 18.63 -8.81
N ALA A 126 24.52 19.45 -8.35
CA ALA A 126 24.42 20.85 -8.73
C ALA A 126 25.21 21.74 -7.74
N ILE A 127 26.54 21.76 -7.89
CA ILE A 127 27.43 22.79 -7.30
C ILE A 127 28.24 23.45 -8.42
#